data_AF-A0A7C2D9I7-F1
#
_entry.id   AF-A0A7C2D9I7-F1
#
_cell.length_a   1.000
_cell.length_b   1.000
_cell.length_c   1.000
_cell.angle_alpha   90.00
_cell.angle_beta   90.00
_cell.angle_gamma   90.00
#
_symmetry.space_group_name_H-M   'P 1'
#
loop_
_entity.id
_entity.type
_entity.pdbx_description
1 polymer ?
#
loop_
_entity_poly.entity_id
_entity_poly.type
_entity_poly.pdbx_seq_one_letter_code
_entity_poly.pdbx_strand_id
1 'polypeptide(L)'
;QRRRAREAARKVAVGVDVRAVPPTEFVGYERLEEEGRIVALLDPEGRELEVAEEGAEVRAFLDRTPFYAEAGGQVGDQGEIRTPGGRIRVEDAQWAGPHAIAHVGRVEAGEVRVGETAHAEVDRERREATMRAHTATHVVHWTLRHVLGEHARQAGSLVAPGRLRFDFPHPSPVPREELERAEELANLRLAEDAEVRVLHTTFDQAKAMGAIALFGEKYGDRVRVVEIGDWSRELCGGTHVPRTGKVAVIRFLGEASIGAGMRRIEALVGPDAIRHVELERRLLDEVVEALGAGDPQAAPERARQLVARLKQLESELGRLSREALRARAEEVAGRANVVAGARLVAALEDGDADQLRELAQLAVSRLEGDGGAAVVLGSARDGRALVVAACSKRLVARGVTAPLLLEPAARAVGGGSGGKPGLGFAGGPKGEAVEEAIGLIAARLQELLAAGR
;
A
#
# COMPACT_ATOMS: atom_id res chain seq x y z
N GLN A 1 -7.75 -1.84 -20.80
CA GLN A 1 -8.95 -2.58 -20.32
C GLN A 1 -9.30 -3.80 -21.20
N ARG A 2 -9.49 -3.70 -22.52
CA ARG A 2 -9.69 -4.89 -23.41
C ARG A 2 -8.54 -5.93 -23.37
N ARG A 3 -7.30 -5.51 -23.09
CA ARG A 3 -6.15 -6.40 -22.93
C ARG A 3 -6.16 -7.20 -21.62
N ARG A 4 -6.59 -6.59 -20.51
CA ARG A 4 -6.78 -7.26 -19.20
C ARG A 4 -8.00 -8.18 -19.18
N ALA A 5 -9.06 -7.83 -19.90
CA ALA A 5 -10.20 -8.74 -20.13
C ALA A 5 -9.83 -9.93 -21.04
N ARG A 6 -8.87 -9.76 -21.96
CA ARG A 6 -8.27 -10.86 -22.74
C ARG A 6 -7.31 -11.72 -21.91
N GLU A 7 -6.64 -11.16 -20.91
CA GLU A 7 -5.81 -11.91 -19.95
C GLU A 7 -6.68 -12.70 -18.95
N ALA A 8 -7.80 -12.15 -18.47
CA ALA A 8 -8.76 -12.87 -17.62
C ALA A 8 -9.60 -13.92 -18.38
N ALA A 9 -9.71 -13.80 -19.71
CA ALA A 9 -10.38 -14.77 -20.58
C ALA A 9 -9.44 -15.81 -21.20
N ARG A 10 -8.12 -15.72 -20.96
CA ARG A 10 -7.25 -16.87 -21.12
C ARG A 10 -7.43 -17.76 -19.89
N LYS A 11 -8.55 -18.51 -19.86
CA LYS A 11 -8.41 -19.93 -19.49
C LYS A 11 -7.19 -20.39 -20.29
N VAL A 12 -6.19 -20.98 -19.66
CA VAL A 12 -5.17 -21.70 -20.42
C VAL A 12 -5.97 -22.77 -21.16
N ALA A 13 -6.42 -22.45 -22.37
CA ALA A 13 -6.76 -23.42 -23.36
C ALA A 13 -5.43 -24.12 -23.55
N VAL A 14 -5.24 -25.19 -22.79
CA VAL A 14 -4.28 -26.25 -23.08
C VAL A 14 -4.41 -26.42 -24.59
N GLY A 15 -3.39 -25.99 -25.34
CA GLY A 15 -3.42 -25.76 -26.79
C GLY A 15 -3.52 -27.06 -27.58
N VAL A 16 -4.51 -27.87 -27.23
CA VAL A 16 -4.60 -29.30 -27.44
C VAL A 16 -5.99 -29.59 -27.95
N ASP A 17 -6.08 -30.46 -28.95
CA ASP A 17 -7.36 -31.04 -29.33
C ASP A 17 -7.78 -32.04 -28.24
N VAL A 18 -8.54 -31.55 -27.27
CA VAL A 18 -9.06 -32.33 -26.13
C VAL A 18 -9.90 -33.54 -26.58
N ARG A 19 -10.32 -33.61 -27.85
CA ARG A 19 -11.07 -34.76 -28.39
C ARG A 19 -10.27 -36.06 -28.37
N ALA A 20 -8.94 -35.98 -28.37
CA ALA A 20 -8.06 -37.15 -28.32
C ALA A 20 -7.82 -37.68 -26.89
N VAL A 21 -8.13 -36.87 -25.86
CA VAL A 21 -7.93 -37.26 -24.46
C VAL A 21 -9.19 -37.89 -23.89
N PRO A 22 -9.12 -39.10 -23.31
CA PRO A 22 -10.27 -39.73 -22.65
C PRO A 22 -10.84 -38.90 -21.49
N PRO A 23 -12.14 -39.03 -21.17
CA PRO A 23 -12.73 -38.41 -19.98
C PRO A 23 -12.06 -38.85 -18.69
N THR A 24 -11.90 -37.90 -17.76
CA THR A 24 -11.39 -38.14 -16.42
C THR A 24 -12.55 -38.30 -15.43
N GLU A 25 -12.57 -39.38 -14.67
CA GLU A 25 -13.44 -39.57 -13.51
C GLU A 25 -12.87 -38.81 -12.31
N PHE A 26 -13.57 -37.78 -11.85
CA PHE A 26 -13.20 -37.03 -10.65
C PHE A 26 -13.77 -37.69 -9.39
N VAL A 27 -12.88 -38.12 -8.48
CA VAL A 27 -13.24 -38.75 -7.18
C VAL A 27 -12.89 -37.88 -5.97
N GLY A 28 -12.37 -36.67 -6.21
CA GLY A 28 -11.78 -35.80 -5.20
C GLY A 28 -12.75 -35.18 -4.19
N TYR A 29 -14.06 -35.42 -4.33
CA TYR A 29 -15.03 -35.04 -3.30
C TYR A 29 -14.94 -35.92 -2.06
N GLU A 30 -14.54 -37.18 -2.21
CA GLU A 30 -14.54 -38.18 -1.14
C GLU A 30 -13.13 -38.62 -0.76
N ARG A 31 -12.18 -38.53 -1.70
CA ARG A 31 -10.82 -39.08 -1.56
C ARG A 31 -9.77 -38.02 -1.90
N LEU A 32 -8.60 -38.15 -1.28
CA LEU A 32 -7.41 -37.34 -1.59
C LEU A 32 -6.32 -38.13 -2.31
N GLU A 33 -6.47 -39.46 -2.34
CA GLU A 33 -5.55 -40.42 -2.93
C GLU A 33 -6.38 -41.38 -3.80
N GLU A 34 -5.87 -41.74 -4.97
CA GLU A 34 -6.50 -42.73 -5.85
C GLU A 34 -5.45 -43.35 -6.80
N GLU A 35 -5.62 -44.63 -7.12
CA GLU A 35 -4.91 -45.26 -8.24
C GLU A 35 -5.64 -45.02 -9.55
N GLY A 36 -4.92 -44.54 -10.56
CA GLY A 36 -5.40 -44.37 -11.92
C GLY A 36 -4.36 -44.84 -12.94
N ARG A 37 -4.59 -44.52 -14.21
CA ARG A 37 -3.68 -44.77 -15.33
C ARG A 37 -3.40 -43.48 -16.08
N ILE A 38 -2.15 -43.28 -16.47
CA ILE A 38 -1.76 -42.18 -17.35
C ILE A 38 -2.30 -42.46 -18.75
N VAL A 39 -3.30 -41.69 -19.17
CA VAL A 39 -3.94 -41.85 -20.48
C VAL A 39 -3.31 -40.96 -21.55
N ALA A 40 -2.66 -39.88 -21.15
CA ALA A 40 -1.90 -39.01 -22.04
C ALA A 40 -0.87 -38.18 -21.25
N LEU A 41 0.23 -37.85 -21.92
CA LEU A 41 1.22 -36.87 -21.48
C LEU A 41 1.43 -35.86 -22.59
N LEU A 42 1.37 -34.58 -22.26
CA LEU A 42 1.61 -33.51 -23.21
C LEU A 42 2.69 -32.56 -22.67
N ASP A 43 3.49 -31.99 -23.56
CA ASP A 43 4.42 -30.92 -23.20
C ASP A 43 3.71 -29.56 -23.03
N PRO A 44 4.41 -28.48 -22.64
CA PRO A 44 3.83 -27.15 -22.50
C PRO A 44 3.26 -26.58 -23.81
N GLU A 45 3.79 -26.98 -24.97
CA GLU A 45 3.30 -26.60 -26.28
C GLU A 45 2.05 -27.39 -26.72
N GLY A 46 1.69 -28.46 -26.00
CA GLY A 46 0.54 -29.31 -26.28
C GLY A 46 0.85 -30.47 -27.23
N ARG A 47 2.13 -30.78 -27.47
CA ARG A 47 2.56 -31.96 -28.24
C ARG A 47 2.48 -33.21 -27.36
N GLU A 48 2.03 -34.31 -27.96
CA GLU A 48 1.97 -35.62 -27.29
C GLU A 48 3.36 -36.17 -27.00
N LEU A 49 3.50 -36.75 -25.82
CA LEU A 49 4.69 -37.44 -25.33
C LEU A 49 4.32 -38.88 -25.00
N GLU A 50 5.12 -39.83 -25.47
CA GLU A 50 5.04 -41.23 -24.99
C GLU A 50 5.72 -41.39 -23.63
N VAL A 51 6.79 -40.61 -23.40
CA VAL A 51 7.62 -40.62 -22.20
C VAL A 51 7.98 -39.19 -21.83
N ALA A 52 7.95 -38.88 -20.54
CA ALA A 52 8.48 -37.64 -19.98
C ALA A 52 9.59 -37.95 -18.98
N GLU A 53 10.78 -37.40 -19.23
CA GLU A 53 11.97 -37.62 -18.40
C GLU A 53 12.09 -36.58 -17.27
N GLU A 54 12.97 -36.86 -16.31
CA GLU A 54 13.27 -35.98 -15.19
C GLU A 54 13.59 -34.54 -15.64
N GLY A 55 12.97 -33.58 -14.98
CA GLY A 55 13.07 -32.17 -15.31
C GLY A 55 12.09 -31.70 -16.39
N ALA A 56 11.37 -32.58 -17.09
CA ALA A 56 10.38 -32.18 -18.09
C ALA A 56 9.15 -31.53 -17.45
N GLU A 57 8.70 -30.41 -18.02
CA GLU A 57 7.37 -29.84 -17.74
C GLU A 57 6.32 -30.59 -18.54
N VAL A 58 5.22 -30.97 -17.89
CA VAL A 58 4.19 -31.82 -18.47
C VAL A 58 2.79 -31.42 -18.07
N ARG A 59 1.83 -31.80 -18.91
CA ARG A 59 0.42 -31.92 -18.57
C ARG A 59 0.06 -33.40 -18.63
N ALA A 60 -0.09 -34.01 -17.46
CA ALA A 60 -0.48 -35.40 -17.35
C ALA A 60 -2.00 -35.53 -17.27
N PHE A 61 -2.55 -36.55 -17.91
CA PHE A 61 -3.97 -36.87 -17.90
C PHE A 61 -4.15 -38.27 -17.33
N LEU A 62 -5.07 -38.39 -16.37
CA LEU A 62 -5.45 -39.66 -15.76
C LEU A 62 -6.88 -40.01 -16.16
N ASP A 63 -7.17 -41.31 -16.24
CA ASP A 63 -8.54 -41.82 -16.35
C ASP A 63 -9.39 -41.52 -15.11
N ARG A 64 -8.77 -41.51 -13.92
CA ARG A 64 -9.38 -41.16 -12.65
C ARG A 64 -8.42 -40.34 -11.78
N THR A 65 -8.93 -39.32 -11.08
CA THR A 65 -8.09 -38.46 -10.24
C THR A 65 -8.83 -37.86 -9.03
N PRO A 66 -8.15 -37.69 -7.87
CA PRO A 66 -8.68 -36.91 -6.75
C PRO A 66 -8.44 -35.39 -6.91
N PHE A 67 -7.66 -34.94 -7.89
CA PHE A 67 -7.31 -33.52 -8.08
C PHE A 67 -8.51 -32.71 -8.60
N TYR A 68 -8.90 -31.69 -7.85
CA TYR A 68 -9.90 -30.72 -8.25
C TYR A 68 -9.30 -29.75 -9.27
N ALA A 69 -9.90 -29.70 -10.45
CA ALA A 69 -9.54 -28.75 -11.48
C ALA A 69 -10.15 -27.37 -11.20
N GLU A 70 -9.37 -26.30 -11.40
CA GLU A 70 -9.77 -24.91 -11.15
C GLU A 70 -11.15 -24.60 -11.78
N ALA A 71 -12.11 -24.24 -10.93
CA ALA A 71 -13.47 -23.93 -11.33
C ALA A 71 -14.22 -23.17 -10.22
N GLY A 72 -15.24 -22.39 -10.59
CA GLY A 72 -16.11 -21.68 -9.62
C GLY A 72 -15.37 -20.69 -8.71
N GLY A 73 -14.18 -20.25 -9.10
CA GLY A 73 -13.28 -19.41 -8.29
C GLY A 73 -12.32 -20.18 -7.39
N GLN A 74 -12.51 -21.49 -7.18
CA GLN A 74 -11.57 -22.35 -6.46
C GLN A 74 -10.38 -22.70 -7.35
N VAL A 75 -9.16 -22.43 -6.84
CA VAL A 75 -7.90 -22.79 -7.49
C VAL A 75 -7.74 -24.31 -7.61
N GLY A 76 -6.99 -24.74 -8.62
CA GLY A 76 -6.65 -26.14 -8.81
C GLY A 76 -5.86 -26.72 -7.65
N ASP A 77 -6.00 -28.03 -7.43
CA ASP A 77 -5.19 -28.74 -6.45
C ASP A 77 -3.74 -28.90 -6.86
N GLN A 78 -2.93 -29.12 -5.84
CA GLN A 78 -1.51 -29.44 -5.95
C GLN A 78 -1.25 -30.75 -5.21
N GLY A 79 -0.11 -31.37 -5.49
CA GLY A 79 0.24 -32.65 -4.92
C GLY A 79 1.22 -33.38 -5.82
N GLU A 80 1.09 -34.69 -5.91
CA GLU A 80 1.99 -35.52 -6.70
C GLU A 80 1.28 -36.68 -7.39
N ILE A 81 1.88 -37.14 -8.48
CA ILE A 81 1.51 -38.35 -9.19
C ILE A 81 2.76 -39.25 -9.24
N ARG A 82 2.66 -40.46 -8.70
CA ARG A 82 3.76 -41.42 -8.63
C ARG A 82 3.48 -42.62 -9.52
N THR A 83 4.43 -42.98 -10.37
CA THR A 83 4.41 -44.25 -11.13
C THR A 83 5.56 -45.15 -10.66
N PRO A 84 5.65 -46.41 -11.10
CA PRO A 84 6.81 -47.24 -10.81
C PRO A 84 8.14 -46.67 -11.34
N GLY A 85 8.08 -45.87 -12.42
CA GLY A 85 9.26 -45.31 -13.10
C GLY A 85 9.62 -43.88 -12.72
N GLY A 86 8.68 -43.10 -12.17
CA GLY A 86 8.92 -41.69 -11.90
C GLY A 86 7.88 -41.01 -11.02
N ARG A 87 8.09 -39.71 -10.80
CA ARG A 87 7.21 -38.85 -9.99
C ARG A 87 7.00 -37.51 -10.66
N ILE A 88 5.75 -37.08 -10.78
CA ILE A 88 5.34 -35.74 -11.20
C ILE A 88 4.92 -34.95 -9.97
N ARG A 89 5.52 -33.78 -9.77
CA ARG A 89 4.97 -32.77 -8.88
C ARG A 89 3.91 -31.98 -9.62
N VAL A 90 2.68 -32.05 -9.14
CA VAL A 90 1.55 -31.31 -9.69
C VAL A 90 1.50 -29.94 -9.03
N GLU A 91 1.67 -28.91 -9.85
CA GLU A 91 1.67 -27.50 -9.42
C GLU A 91 0.29 -26.85 -9.62
N ASP A 92 -0.53 -27.43 -10.48
CA ASP A 92 -1.89 -26.97 -10.74
C ASP A 92 -2.73 -28.06 -11.43
N ALA A 93 -4.05 -28.00 -11.26
CA ALA A 93 -5.01 -28.88 -11.92
C ALA A 93 -6.03 -28.03 -12.67
N GLN A 94 -6.19 -28.26 -13.98
CA GLN A 94 -6.97 -27.41 -14.86
C GLN A 94 -7.91 -28.26 -15.73
N TRP A 95 -9.09 -27.73 -16.04
CA TRP A 95 -9.98 -28.37 -17.01
C TRP A 95 -9.39 -28.25 -18.41
N ALA A 96 -9.15 -29.39 -19.06
CA ALA A 96 -8.94 -29.47 -20.49
C ALA A 96 -10.27 -29.81 -21.14
N GLY A 97 -10.86 -28.81 -21.82
CA GLY A 97 -12.20 -28.96 -22.41
C GLY A 97 -13.27 -29.31 -21.35
N PRO A 98 -14.36 -30.01 -21.75
CA PRO A 98 -15.47 -30.31 -20.85
C PRO A 98 -15.30 -31.62 -20.04
N HIS A 99 -14.30 -32.44 -20.34
CA HIS A 99 -14.28 -33.84 -19.88
C HIS A 99 -12.96 -34.34 -19.29
N ALA A 100 -11.85 -33.63 -19.43
CA ALA A 100 -10.54 -34.09 -18.96
C ALA A 100 -9.89 -33.11 -17.98
N ILE A 101 -9.10 -33.63 -17.05
CA ILE A 101 -8.34 -32.84 -16.08
C ILE A 101 -6.86 -32.93 -16.43
N ALA A 102 -6.27 -31.77 -16.74
CA ALA A 102 -4.84 -31.61 -16.95
C ALA A 102 -4.15 -31.37 -15.60
N HIS A 103 -3.24 -32.28 -15.23
CA HIS A 103 -2.34 -32.13 -14.09
C HIS A 103 -1.07 -31.44 -14.60
N VAL A 104 -0.99 -30.12 -14.40
CA VAL A 104 0.13 -29.30 -14.84
C VAL A 104 1.24 -29.39 -13.81
N GLY A 105 2.43 -29.78 -14.24
CA GLY A 105 3.52 -30.02 -13.31
C GLY A 105 4.84 -30.35 -13.99
N ARG A 106 5.75 -30.91 -13.20
CA ARG A 106 7.09 -31.29 -13.63
C ARG A 106 7.45 -32.69 -13.14
N VAL A 107 8.11 -33.47 -13.98
CA VAL A 107 8.72 -34.74 -13.57
C VAL A 107 9.90 -34.41 -12.65
N GLU A 108 9.77 -34.69 -11.36
CA GLU A 108 10.81 -34.41 -10.37
C GLU A 108 11.85 -35.53 -10.25
N ALA A 109 11.50 -36.76 -10.64
CA ALA A 109 12.39 -37.90 -10.54
C ALA A 109 12.00 -38.97 -11.57
N GLY A 110 13.02 -39.57 -12.19
CA GLY A 110 12.85 -40.71 -13.08
C GLY A 110 12.14 -40.36 -14.39
N GLU A 111 11.36 -41.30 -14.91
CA GLU A 111 10.62 -41.12 -16.16
C GLU A 111 9.19 -41.65 -16.04
N VAL A 112 8.27 -40.99 -16.72
CA VAL A 112 6.84 -41.29 -16.65
C VAL A 112 6.32 -41.58 -18.05
N ARG A 113 5.56 -42.66 -18.21
CA ARG A 113 5.07 -43.11 -19.52
C ARG A 113 3.56 -43.15 -19.62
N VAL A 114 3.06 -42.92 -20.83
CA VAL A 114 1.65 -43.19 -21.15
C VAL A 114 1.36 -44.68 -20.96
N GLY A 115 0.21 -44.98 -20.36
CA GLY A 115 -0.26 -46.33 -20.06
C GLY A 115 0.18 -46.85 -18.69
N GLU A 116 1.06 -46.17 -17.95
CA GLU A 116 1.45 -46.60 -16.60
C GLU A 116 0.34 -46.44 -15.56
N THR A 117 0.30 -47.35 -14.60
CA THR A 117 -0.46 -47.14 -13.36
C THR A 117 0.20 -46.01 -12.56
N ALA A 118 -0.63 -45.13 -12.02
CA ALA A 118 -0.21 -43.95 -11.28
C ALA A 118 -1.00 -43.82 -9.98
N HIS A 119 -0.29 -43.59 -8.87
CA HIS A 119 -0.87 -43.19 -7.60
C HIS A 119 -0.92 -41.66 -7.53
N ALA A 120 -2.12 -41.09 -7.54
CA ALA A 120 -2.35 -39.65 -7.49
C ALA A 120 -2.71 -39.23 -6.07
N GLU A 121 -1.96 -38.30 -5.49
CA GLU A 121 -2.11 -37.84 -4.10
C GLU A 121 -2.15 -36.31 -4.04
N VAL A 122 -3.26 -35.76 -3.53
CA VAL A 122 -3.46 -34.32 -3.34
C VAL A 122 -2.81 -33.87 -2.03
N ASP A 123 -2.19 -32.69 -2.04
CA ASP A 123 -1.73 -32.01 -0.84
C ASP A 123 -2.94 -31.73 0.09
N ARG A 124 -3.02 -32.54 1.14
CA ARG A 124 -4.11 -32.51 2.13
C ARG A 124 -4.22 -31.16 2.82
N GLU A 125 -3.11 -30.59 3.29
CA GLU A 125 -3.14 -29.34 4.05
C GLU A 125 -3.65 -28.20 3.16
N ARG A 126 -3.14 -28.13 1.93
CA ARG A 126 -3.57 -27.15 0.94
C ARG A 126 -5.04 -27.32 0.57
N ARG A 127 -5.49 -28.56 0.34
CA ARG A 127 -6.90 -28.87 0.05
C ARG A 127 -7.82 -28.45 1.18
N GLU A 128 -7.48 -28.80 2.42
CA GLU A 128 -8.29 -28.42 3.59
C GLU A 128 -8.35 -26.90 3.76
N ALA A 129 -7.24 -26.19 3.52
CA ALA A 129 -7.21 -24.73 3.54
C ALA A 129 -8.11 -24.10 2.46
N THR A 130 -8.12 -24.66 1.25
CA THR A 130 -9.01 -24.25 0.17
C THR A 130 -10.48 -24.56 0.49
N MET A 131 -10.78 -25.73 1.07
CA MET A 131 -12.12 -26.10 1.52
C MET A 131 -12.65 -25.15 2.60
N ARG A 132 -11.80 -24.72 3.55
CA ARG A 132 -12.15 -23.69 4.54
C ARG A 132 -12.51 -22.38 3.85
N ALA A 133 -11.68 -21.92 2.92
CA ALA A 133 -11.92 -20.70 2.17
C ALA A 133 -13.19 -20.79 1.31
N HIS A 134 -13.51 -21.96 0.75
CA HIS A 134 -14.71 -22.14 -0.04
C HIS A 134 -15.97 -22.04 0.81
N THR A 135 -16.03 -22.79 1.91
CA THR A 135 -17.18 -22.70 2.84
C THR A 135 -17.30 -21.28 3.41
N ALA A 136 -16.18 -20.61 3.71
CA ALA A 136 -16.20 -19.21 4.12
C ALA A 136 -16.78 -18.27 3.05
N THR A 137 -16.52 -18.51 1.76
CA THR A 137 -17.12 -17.73 0.66
C THR A 137 -18.64 -17.76 0.70
N HIS A 138 -19.26 -18.92 0.98
CA HIS A 138 -20.71 -19.03 1.12
C HIS A 138 -21.22 -18.29 2.37
N VAL A 139 -20.50 -18.38 3.48
CA VAL A 139 -20.82 -17.64 4.72
C VAL A 139 -20.77 -16.14 4.44
N VAL A 140 -19.71 -15.66 3.79
CA VAL A 140 -19.56 -14.24 3.40
C VAL A 140 -20.65 -13.82 2.43
N HIS A 141 -20.97 -14.62 1.41
CA HIS A 141 -22.03 -14.32 0.46
C HIS A 141 -23.38 -14.14 1.15
N TRP A 142 -23.76 -15.08 2.03
CA TRP A 142 -24.98 -14.96 2.81
C TRP A 142 -24.97 -13.71 3.69
N THR A 143 -23.88 -13.49 4.42
CA THR A 143 -23.79 -12.37 5.37
C THR A 143 -23.86 -11.01 4.67
N LEU A 144 -23.19 -10.83 3.53
CA LEU A 144 -23.26 -9.59 2.77
C LEU A 144 -24.67 -9.34 2.24
N ARG A 145 -25.37 -10.37 1.76
CA ARG A 145 -26.78 -10.24 1.39
C ARG A 145 -27.67 -9.89 2.57
N HIS A 146 -27.37 -10.42 3.75
CA HIS A 146 -28.13 -10.15 4.96
C HIS A 146 -27.92 -8.73 5.51
N VAL A 147 -26.68 -8.22 5.48
CA VAL A 147 -26.33 -6.90 6.01
C VAL A 147 -26.59 -5.79 5.00
N LEU A 148 -26.18 -5.97 3.74
CA LEU A 148 -26.23 -4.93 2.71
C LEU A 148 -27.50 -5.01 1.85
N GLY A 149 -28.12 -6.18 1.78
CA GLY A 149 -29.31 -6.44 0.97
C GLY A 149 -29.07 -7.44 -0.17
N GLU A 150 -30.17 -7.98 -0.69
CA GLU A 150 -30.23 -9.05 -1.69
C GLU A 150 -29.43 -8.79 -2.99
N HIS A 151 -29.17 -7.52 -3.32
CA HIS A 151 -28.35 -7.16 -4.48
C HIS A 151 -26.90 -7.55 -4.34
N ALA A 152 -26.35 -7.73 -3.12
CA ALA A 152 -24.96 -8.07 -2.86
C ALA A 152 -24.61 -9.55 -3.19
N ARG A 153 -25.09 -10.02 -4.34
CA ARG A 153 -24.83 -11.35 -4.89
C ARG A 153 -23.43 -11.46 -5.47
N GLN A 154 -22.88 -12.68 -5.49
CA GLN A 154 -21.59 -12.95 -6.12
C GLN A 154 -21.58 -12.57 -7.61
N ALA A 155 -20.56 -11.80 -7.99
CA ALA A 155 -20.25 -11.43 -9.37
C ALA A 155 -18.80 -11.80 -9.78
N GLY A 156 -18.00 -12.27 -8.82
CA GLY A 156 -16.65 -12.77 -9.03
C GLY A 156 -16.12 -13.37 -7.72
N SER A 157 -15.28 -14.39 -7.82
CA SER A 157 -14.71 -15.04 -6.64
C SER A 157 -13.29 -15.53 -6.90
N LEU A 158 -12.50 -15.61 -5.83
CA LEU A 158 -11.28 -16.40 -5.76
C LEU A 158 -11.29 -17.13 -4.42
N VAL A 159 -11.04 -18.43 -4.46
CA VAL A 159 -10.94 -19.30 -3.31
C VAL A 159 -9.58 -20.00 -3.41
N ALA A 160 -8.70 -19.67 -2.48
CA ALA A 160 -7.34 -20.17 -2.41
C ALA A 160 -7.02 -20.62 -0.98
N PRO A 161 -5.95 -21.40 -0.77
CA PRO A 161 -5.52 -21.79 0.57
C PRO A 161 -5.43 -20.59 1.52
N GLY A 162 -6.25 -20.60 2.58
CA GLY A 162 -6.20 -19.59 3.64
C GLY A 162 -6.80 -18.23 3.31
N ARG A 163 -7.27 -17.98 2.08
CA ARG A 163 -7.81 -16.68 1.67
C ARG A 163 -8.89 -16.75 0.61
N LEU A 164 -9.74 -15.73 0.60
CA LEU A 164 -10.77 -15.55 -0.40
C LEU A 164 -10.86 -14.10 -0.89
N ARG A 165 -11.49 -13.95 -2.05
CA ARG A 165 -11.87 -12.67 -2.63
C ARG A 165 -13.30 -12.78 -3.12
N PHE A 166 -14.15 -11.82 -2.74
CA PHE A 166 -15.56 -11.83 -3.06
C PHE A 166 -15.96 -10.52 -3.71
N ASP A 167 -16.41 -10.59 -4.96
CA ASP A 167 -16.83 -9.42 -5.74
C ASP A 167 -18.36 -9.39 -5.82
N PHE A 168 -18.96 -8.23 -5.55
CA PHE A 168 -20.40 -8.06 -5.51
C PHE A 168 -20.82 -6.67 -6.01
N PRO A 169 -22.01 -6.52 -6.60
CA PRO A 169 -22.49 -5.23 -7.05
C PRO A 169 -23.00 -4.42 -5.85
N HIS A 170 -22.46 -3.22 -5.69
CA HIS A 170 -22.88 -2.27 -4.66
C HIS A 170 -22.47 -0.84 -5.09
N PRO A 171 -23.35 0.16 -5.00
CA PRO A 171 -23.16 1.45 -5.68
C PRO A 171 -22.14 2.38 -5.00
N SER A 172 -21.89 2.22 -3.71
CA SER A 172 -21.05 3.09 -2.89
C SER A 172 -20.00 2.29 -2.11
N PRO A 173 -19.02 2.94 -1.45
CA PRO A 173 -18.23 2.28 -0.42
C PRO A 173 -19.10 1.72 0.70
N VAL A 174 -18.75 0.54 1.21
CA VAL A 174 -19.45 -0.05 2.36
C VAL A 174 -18.97 0.66 3.62
N PRO A 175 -19.86 1.20 4.47
CA PRO A 175 -19.48 1.79 5.74
C PRO A 175 -18.71 0.79 6.61
N ARG A 176 -17.71 1.29 7.35
CA ARG A 176 -16.86 0.45 8.21
C ARG A 176 -17.68 -0.37 9.21
N GLU A 177 -18.68 0.25 9.83
CA GLU A 177 -19.56 -0.39 10.80
C GLU A 177 -20.36 -1.57 10.20
N GLU A 178 -20.76 -1.46 8.92
CA GLU A 178 -21.44 -2.55 8.23
C GLU A 178 -20.49 -3.71 7.88
N LEU A 179 -19.24 -3.41 7.54
CA LEU A 179 -18.21 -4.44 7.34
C LEU A 179 -17.89 -5.17 8.65
N GLU A 180 -17.76 -4.44 9.75
CA GLU A 180 -17.52 -5.02 11.08
C GLU A 180 -18.70 -5.89 11.52
N ARG A 181 -19.94 -5.42 11.32
CA ARG A 181 -21.15 -6.22 11.57
C ARG A 181 -21.23 -7.47 10.69
N ALA A 182 -20.81 -7.37 9.43
CA ALA A 182 -20.76 -8.51 8.51
C ALA A 182 -19.70 -9.53 8.94
N GLU A 183 -18.51 -9.09 9.34
CA GLU A 183 -17.47 -9.98 9.87
C GLU A 183 -17.94 -10.68 11.16
N GLU A 184 -18.52 -9.94 12.10
CA GLU A 184 -19.05 -10.50 13.35
C GLU A 184 -20.13 -11.56 13.07
N LEU A 185 -21.13 -11.22 12.25
CA LEU A 185 -22.21 -12.14 11.91
C LEU A 185 -21.70 -13.38 11.17
N ALA A 186 -20.73 -13.24 10.27
CA ALA A 186 -20.11 -14.38 9.60
C ALA A 186 -19.45 -15.32 10.61
N ASN A 187 -18.69 -14.79 11.56
CA ASN A 187 -18.04 -15.60 12.60
C ASN A 187 -19.03 -16.23 13.58
N LEU A 188 -20.14 -15.57 13.89
CA LEU A 188 -21.24 -16.18 14.66
C LEU A 188 -21.82 -17.40 13.93
N ARG A 189 -22.02 -17.32 12.61
CA ARG A 189 -22.45 -18.47 11.78
C ARG A 189 -21.41 -19.60 11.72
N LEU A 190 -20.13 -19.28 11.82
CA LEU A 190 -19.10 -20.31 11.96
C LEU A 190 -19.20 -21.02 13.31
N ALA A 191 -19.43 -20.27 14.39
CA ALA A 191 -19.52 -20.79 15.75
C ALA A 191 -20.73 -21.71 15.99
N GLU A 192 -21.79 -21.61 15.18
CA GLU A 192 -22.91 -22.55 15.17
C GLU A 192 -22.51 -23.99 14.78
N ASP A 193 -21.35 -24.16 14.14
CA ASP A 193 -20.84 -25.43 13.61
C ASP A 193 -21.89 -26.18 12.77
N ALA A 194 -22.63 -25.44 11.93
CA ALA A 194 -23.67 -25.97 11.07
C ALA A 194 -23.11 -27.02 10.08
N GLU A 195 -23.89 -28.06 9.81
CA GLU A 195 -23.54 -29.09 8.84
C GLU A 195 -23.54 -28.53 7.42
N VAL A 196 -22.56 -28.96 6.61
CA VAL A 196 -22.48 -28.67 5.18
C VAL A 196 -22.92 -29.90 4.40
N ARG A 197 -24.11 -29.83 3.80
CA ARG A 197 -24.73 -30.94 3.07
C ARG A 197 -24.62 -30.75 1.57
N VAL A 198 -24.52 -31.87 0.86
CA VAL A 198 -24.46 -31.90 -0.60
C VAL A 198 -25.65 -32.69 -1.13
N LEU A 199 -26.39 -32.07 -2.04
CA LEU A 199 -27.54 -32.68 -2.71
C LEU A 199 -27.30 -32.68 -4.22
N HIS A 200 -27.66 -33.78 -4.89
CA HIS A 200 -27.69 -33.86 -6.34
C HIS A 200 -29.14 -33.89 -6.79
N THR A 201 -29.54 -32.90 -7.58
CA THR A 201 -30.95 -32.69 -7.95
C THR A 201 -31.04 -32.07 -9.35
N THR A 202 -32.26 -31.84 -9.87
CA THR A 202 -32.43 -31.11 -11.12
C THR A 202 -32.32 -29.60 -10.91
N PHE A 203 -31.97 -28.85 -11.96
CA PHE A 203 -31.89 -27.39 -11.87
C PHE A 203 -33.21 -26.76 -11.39
N ASP A 204 -34.35 -27.24 -11.91
CA ASP A 204 -35.67 -26.74 -11.51
C ASP A 204 -36.01 -27.04 -10.05
N GLN A 205 -35.65 -28.23 -9.55
CA GLN A 205 -35.82 -28.58 -8.14
C GLN A 205 -34.91 -27.74 -7.24
N ALA A 206 -33.64 -27.55 -7.61
CA ALA A 206 -32.74 -26.68 -6.87
C ALA A 206 -33.30 -25.25 -6.75
N LYS A 207 -33.80 -24.70 -7.86
CA LYS A 207 -34.44 -23.38 -7.88
C LYS A 207 -35.70 -23.31 -7.02
N ALA A 208 -36.54 -24.34 -7.06
CA ALA A 208 -37.74 -24.44 -6.22
C ALA A 208 -37.42 -24.49 -4.72
N MET A 209 -36.26 -25.04 -4.34
CA MET A 209 -35.76 -25.07 -2.95
C MET A 209 -35.11 -23.75 -2.50
N GLY A 210 -35.05 -22.75 -3.38
CA GLY A 210 -34.43 -21.45 -3.12
C GLY A 210 -32.91 -21.44 -3.29
N ALA A 211 -32.33 -22.44 -3.97
CA ALA A 211 -30.90 -22.46 -4.22
C ALA A 211 -30.48 -21.32 -5.16
N ILE A 212 -29.42 -20.61 -4.79
CA ILE A 212 -28.87 -19.50 -5.57
C ILE A 212 -27.96 -20.06 -6.65
N ALA A 213 -28.24 -19.69 -7.90
CA ALA A 213 -27.36 -19.96 -9.02
C ALA A 213 -26.35 -18.81 -9.16
N LEU A 214 -25.07 -19.14 -9.24
CA LEU A 214 -24.00 -18.17 -9.48
C LEU A 214 -24.10 -17.56 -10.89
N PHE A 215 -23.83 -16.26 -10.98
CA PHE A 215 -23.94 -15.49 -12.23
C PHE A 215 -22.93 -15.93 -13.28
N GLY A 216 -23.39 -16.15 -14.52
CA GLY A 216 -22.53 -16.43 -15.67
C GLY A 216 -22.22 -17.90 -15.94
N GLU A 217 -22.62 -18.81 -15.03
CA GLU A 217 -22.43 -20.24 -15.20
C GLU A 217 -23.54 -20.90 -16.03
N LYS A 218 -23.17 -21.91 -16.83
CA LYS A 218 -24.14 -22.77 -17.53
C LYS A 218 -24.31 -24.06 -16.74
N TYR A 219 -25.54 -24.35 -16.34
CA TYR A 219 -25.88 -25.55 -15.58
C TYR A 219 -26.49 -26.61 -16.50
N GLY A 220 -26.12 -27.87 -16.28
CA GLY A 220 -26.77 -29.02 -16.92
C GLY A 220 -28.06 -29.44 -16.20
N ASP A 221 -28.69 -30.49 -16.70
CA ASP A 221 -29.97 -31.00 -16.16
C ASP A 221 -29.87 -31.48 -14.71
N ARG A 222 -28.69 -31.99 -14.32
CA ARG A 222 -28.35 -32.35 -12.94
C ARG A 222 -27.33 -31.38 -12.37
N VAL A 223 -27.61 -30.88 -11.17
CA VAL A 223 -26.78 -29.90 -10.47
C VAL A 223 -26.42 -30.39 -9.07
N ARG A 224 -25.29 -29.89 -8.58
CA ARG A 224 -24.83 -30.09 -7.21
C ARG A 224 -25.19 -28.84 -6.38
N VAL A 225 -25.97 -29.05 -5.33
CA VAL A 225 -26.38 -28.01 -4.38
C VAL A 225 -25.63 -28.23 -3.08
N VAL A 226 -25.01 -27.17 -2.57
CA VAL A 226 -24.37 -27.13 -1.27
C VAL A 226 -25.27 -26.34 -0.33
N GLU A 227 -25.68 -26.97 0.76
CA GLU A 227 -26.46 -26.36 1.83
C GLU A 227 -25.59 -26.18 3.06
N ILE A 228 -25.62 -25.00 3.66
CA ILE A 228 -24.94 -24.69 4.92
C ILE A 228 -26.01 -24.22 5.90
N GLY A 229 -26.23 -25.04 6.93
CA GLY A 229 -27.35 -24.81 7.85
C GLY A 229 -28.68 -24.72 7.10
N ASP A 230 -29.56 -23.84 7.57
CA ASP A 230 -30.84 -23.51 6.95
C ASP A 230 -30.82 -22.20 6.16
N TRP A 231 -29.66 -21.53 6.10
CA TRP A 231 -29.54 -20.14 5.68
C TRP A 231 -28.77 -19.92 4.37
N SER A 232 -27.88 -20.83 3.96
CA SER A 232 -27.25 -20.79 2.63
C SER A 232 -27.53 -22.06 1.84
N ARG A 233 -27.98 -21.88 0.59
CA ARG A 233 -28.20 -22.93 -0.40
C ARG A 233 -27.75 -22.43 -1.75
N GLU A 234 -26.71 -23.03 -2.31
CA GLU A 234 -26.07 -22.51 -3.53
C GLU A 234 -25.70 -23.66 -4.48
N LEU A 235 -25.83 -23.42 -5.78
CA LEU A 235 -25.30 -24.34 -6.78
C LEU A 235 -23.77 -24.19 -6.80
N CYS A 236 -23.06 -25.22 -6.33
CA CYS A 236 -21.61 -25.16 -6.20
C CYS A 236 -20.97 -26.52 -6.50
N GLY A 237 -19.97 -26.50 -7.38
CA GLY A 237 -19.14 -27.65 -7.73
C GLY A 237 -17.84 -27.72 -6.92
N GLY A 238 -17.65 -26.89 -5.90
CA GLY A 238 -16.42 -26.82 -5.12
C GLY A 238 -16.30 -27.89 -4.03
N THR A 239 -15.11 -27.97 -3.45
CA THR A 239 -14.84 -28.78 -2.26
C THR A 239 -15.12 -27.96 -0.99
N HIS A 240 -15.76 -28.57 0.01
CA HIS A 240 -16.20 -27.87 1.23
C HIS A 240 -15.82 -28.64 2.49
N VAL A 241 -15.51 -27.92 3.57
CA VAL A 241 -15.42 -28.54 4.89
C VAL A 241 -16.79 -29.10 5.30
N PRO A 242 -16.85 -30.18 6.09
CA PRO A 242 -18.12 -30.84 6.44
C PRO A 242 -18.99 -30.03 7.40
N ARG A 243 -18.41 -29.07 8.13
CA ARG A 243 -19.12 -28.20 9.09
C ARG A 243 -18.50 -26.81 9.13
N THR A 244 -19.29 -25.79 9.44
CA THR A 244 -18.82 -24.40 9.45
C THR A 244 -17.76 -24.12 10.51
N GLY A 245 -17.77 -24.82 11.64
CA GLY A 245 -16.76 -24.65 12.70
C GLY A 245 -15.35 -25.02 12.24
N LYS A 246 -15.21 -25.85 11.19
CA LYS A 246 -13.91 -26.18 10.58
C LYS A 246 -13.26 -25.01 9.84
N VAL A 247 -13.99 -23.95 9.51
CA VAL A 247 -13.42 -22.69 8.98
C VAL A 247 -12.64 -21.94 10.08
N ALA A 248 -13.03 -22.14 11.34
CA ALA A 248 -12.53 -21.49 12.55
C ALA A 248 -12.82 -19.98 12.65
N VAL A 249 -12.27 -19.15 11.76
CA VAL A 249 -12.46 -17.70 11.79
C VAL A 249 -12.37 -17.12 10.38
N ILE A 250 -13.11 -16.05 10.13
CA ILE A 250 -13.00 -15.19 8.95
C ILE A 250 -12.54 -13.82 9.40
N ARG A 251 -11.51 -13.27 8.74
CA ARG A 251 -11.02 -11.92 8.98
C ARG A 251 -10.99 -11.14 7.66
N PHE A 252 -11.80 -10.09 7.55
CA PHE A 252 -11.81 -9.15 6.45
C PHE A 252 -10.56 -8.28 6.52
N LEU A 253 -9.82 -8.24 5.42
CA LEU A 253 -8.65 -7.37 5.26
C LEU A 253 -9.05 -5.98 4.79
N GLY A 254 -10.19 -5.88 4.10
CA GLY A 254 -10.72 -4.63 3.63
C GLY A 254 -11.69 -4.79 2.47
N GLU A 255 -12.18 -3.64 2.04
CA GLU A 255 -13.16 -3.50 0.98
C GLU A 255 -12.67 -2.42 -0.01
N ALA A 256 -12.77 -2.70 -1.31
CA ALA A 256 -12.35 -1.76 -2.35
C ALA A 256 -13.26 -1.75 -3.59
N SER A 257 -13.29 -0.59 -4.27
CA SER A 257 -13.91 -0.47 -5.59
C SER A 257 -13.09 -1.19 -6.66
N ILE A 258 -13.74 -1.97 -7.52
CA ILE A 258 -13.10 -2.65 -8.66
C ILE A 258 -13.70 -2.24 -10.02
N GLY A 259 -14.59 -1.25 -10.03
CA GLY A 259 -15.27 -0.77 -11.21
C GLY A 259 -16.57 -0.04 -10.86
N ALA A 260 -17.25 0.48 -11.88
CA ALA A 260 -18.54 1.15 -11.68
C ALA A 260 -19.57 0.19 -11.07
N GLY A 261 -20.04 0.51 -9.86
CA GLY A 261 -21.04 -0.27 -9.12
C GLY A 261 -20.56 -1.63 -8.62
N MET A 262 -19.25 -1.88 -8.56
CA MET A 262 -18.67 -3.17 -8.16
C MET A 262 -17.68 -2.99 -7.00
N ARG A 263 -17.88 -3.78 -5.94
CA ARG A 263 -17.06 -3.80 -4.74
C ARG A 263 -16.43 -5.18 -4.55
N ARG A 264 -15.34 -5.22 -3.79
CA ARG A 264 -14.57 -6.42 -3.47
C ARG A 264 -14.26 -6.46 -1.99
N ILE A 265 -14.49 -7.61 -1.37
CA ILE A 265 -13.96 -7.94 -0.06
C ILE A 265 -12.82 -8.94 -0.22
N GLU A 266 -11.72 -8.72 0.48
CA GLU A 266 -10.66 -9.70 0.66
C GLU A 266 -10.67 -10.17 2.11
N ALA A 267 -10.54 -11.48 2.32
CA ALA A 267 -10.55 -12.06 3.65
C ALA A 267 -9.56 -13.21 3.79
N LEU A 268 -9.05 -13.37 5.00
CA LEU A 268 -8.30 -14.55 5.44
C LEU A 268 -9.23 -15.48 6.22
N VAL A 269 -8.89 -16.76 6.24
CA VAL A 269 -9.66 -17.78 6.98
C VAL A 269 -8.75 -18.72 7.76
N GLY A 270 -9.28 -19.30 8.83
CA GLY A 270 -8.61 -20.35 9.59
C GLY A 270 -7.23 -19.92 10.12
N PRO A 271 -6.19 -20.77 10.02
CA PRO A 271 -4.86 -20.46 10.53
C PRO A 271 -4.25 -19.16 10.00
N ASP A 272 -4.51 -18.81 8.73
CA ASP A 272 -4.00 -17.59 8.11
C ASP A 272 -4.61 -16.33 8.73
N ALA A 273 -5.91 -16.35 9.01
CA ALA A 273 -6.59 -15.27 9.73
C ALA A 273 -6.07 -15.14 11.17
N ILE A 274 -5.86 -16.26 11.88
CA ILE A 274 -5.30 -16.25 13.24
C ILE A 274 -3.90 -15.63 13.24
N ARG A 275 -3.03 -16.03 12.30
CA ARG A 275 -1.68 -15.44 12.15
C ARG A 275 -1.74 -13.94 11.87
N HIS A 276 -2.73 -13.49 11.11
CA HIS A 276 -2.91 -12.07 10.82
C HIS A 276 -3.35 -11.28 12.07
N VAL A 277 -4.31 -11.80 12.84
CA VAL A 277 -4.74 -11.18 14.11
C VAL A 277 -3.57 -11.08 15.10
N GLU A 278 -2.72 -12.11 15.18
CA GLU A 278 -1.53 -12.09 16.04
C GLU A 278 -0.47 -11.10 15.55
N LEU A 279 -0.36 -10.86 14.25
CA LEU A 279 0.47 -9.78 13.71
C LEU A 279 -0.10 -8.41 14.09
N GLU A 280 -1.40 -8.17 13.90
CA GLU A 280 -2.06 -6.92 14.29
C GLU A 280 -1.88 -6.62 15.78
N ARG A 281 -2.02 -7.66 16.64
CA ARG A 281 -1.80 -7.56 18.08
C ARG A 281 -0.38 -7.12 18.42
N ARG A 282 0.64 -7.76 17.83
CA ARG A 282 2.05 -7.38 18.06
C ARG A 282 2.37 -5.96 17.62
N LEU A 283 1.85 -5.54 16.46
CA LEU A 283 2.02 -4.17 15.98
C LEU A 283 1.35 -3.15 16.92
N LEU A 284 0.18 -3.47 17.46
CA LEU A 284 -0.49 -2.63 18.45
C LEU A 284 0.31 -2.53 19.75
N ASP A 285 0.87 -3.64 20.23
CA ASP A 285 1.72 -3.68 21.42
C ASP A 285 2.97 -2.77 21.24
N GLU A 286 3.64 -2.84 20.08
CA GLU A 286 4.78 -1.97 19.74
C GLU A 286 4.40 -0.48 19.75
N VAL A 287 3.22 -0.14 19.20
CA VAL A 287 2.71 1.24 19.20
C VAL A 287 2.39 1.72 20.62
N VAL A 288 1.79 0.86 21.44
CA VAL A 288 1.47 1.17 22.85
C VAL A 288 2.73 1.46 23.64
N GLU A 289 3.77 0.65 23.45
CA GLU A 289 5.08 0.85 24.07
C GLU A 289 5.72 2.16 23.61
N ALA A 290 5.76 2.40 22.30
CA ALA A 290 6.34 3.63 21.73
C ALA A 290 5.63 4.91 22.21
N LEU A 291 4.32 4.86 22.42
CA LEU A 291 3.54 5.98 22.95
C LEU A 291 3.63 6.12 24.48
N GLY A 292 4.18 5.11 25.17
CA GLY A 292 4.14 4.99 26.62
C GLY A 292 2.70 4.99 27.15
N ALA A 293 1.77 4.38 26.41
CA ALA A 293 0.34 4.40 26.74
C ALA A 293 -0.02 3.40 27.86
N GLY A 294 0.77 2.33 28.03
CA GLY A 294 0.56 1.26 29.01
C GLY A 294 -0.64 0.35 28.72
N ASP A 295 -1.67 0.87 28.03
CA ASP A 295 -2.89 0.17 27.62
C ASP A 295 -3.21 0.48 26.14
N PRO A 296 -3.48 -0.54 25.30
CA PRO A 296 -4.00 -0.38 23.94
C PRO A 296 -5.19 0.56 23.80
N GLN A 297 -6.13 0.57 24.75
CA GLN A 297 -7.31 1.44 24.66
C GLN A 297 -6.95 2.92 24.82
N ALA A 298 -5.89 3.23 25.56
CA ALA A 298 -5.39 4.59 25.77
C ALA A 298 -4.52 5.09 24.61
N ALA A 299 -4.01 4.20 23.75
CA ALA A 299 -3.06 4.55 22.69
C ALA A 299 -3.58 5.65 21.71
N PRO A 300 -4.83 5.62 21.21
CA PRO A 300 -5.32 6.65 20.30
C PRO A 300 -5.36 8.04 20.94
N GLU A 301 -5.76 8.12 22.20
CA GLU A 301 -5.80 9.40 22.93
C GLU A 301 -4.39 9.88 23.24
N ARG A 302 -3.48 8.98 23.65
CA ARG A 302 -2.08 9.30 23.88
C ARG A 302 -1.40 9.85 22.61
N ALA A 303 -1.67 9.25 21.46
CA ALA A 303 -1.20 9.74 20.17
C ALA A 303 -1.71 11.16 19.86
N ARG A 304 -3.01 11.42 20.06
CA ARG A 304 -3.59 12.76 19.87
C ARG A 304 -2.94 13.81 20.77
N GLN A 305 -2.69 13.48 22.03
CA GLN A 305 -2.02 14.37 22.99
C GLN A 305 -0.57 14.68 22.57
N LEU A 306 0.19 13.67 22.12
CA LEU A 306 1.56 13.89 21.64
C LEU A 306 1.58 14.76 20.39
N VAL A 307 0.67 14.55 19.44
CA VAL A 307 0.54 15.41 18.25
C VAL A 307 0.16 16.84 18.63
N ALA A 308 -0.76 17.03 19.57
CA ALA A 308 -1.13 18.35 20.05
C ALA A 308 0.06 19.05 20.74
N ARG A 309 0.82 18.32 21.56
CA ARG A 309 2.01 18.85 22.24
C ARG A 309 3.14 19.20 21.26
N LEU A 310 3.35 18.42 20.21
CA LEU A 310 4.30 18.74 19.15
C LEU A 310 3.95 20.08 18.48
N LYS A 311 2.69 20.28 18.09
CA LYS A 311 2.22 21.56 17.52
C LYS A 311 2.40 22.74 18.48
N GLN A 312 2.18 22.52 19.78
CA GLN A 312 2.38 23.54 20.79
C GLN A 312 3.87 23.91 20.92
N LEU A 313 4.76 22.92 20.98
CA LEU A 313 6.21 23.13 21.08
C LEU A 313 6.77 23.82 19.82
N GLU A 314 6.29 23.46 18.63
CA GLU A 314 6.67 24.14 17.38
C GLU A 314 6.27 25.62 17.39
N SER A 315 5.07 25.92 17.88
CA SER A 315 4.58 27.30 18.00
C SER A 315 5.38 28.10 19.03
N GLU A 316 5.69 27.50 20.18
CA GLU A 316 6.49 28.12 21.23
C GLU A 316 7.92 28.36 20.77
N LEU A 317 8.54 27.39 20.08
CA LEU A 317 9.86 27.55 19.47
C LEU A 317 9.85 28.73 18.48
N GLY A 318 8.82 28.83 17.63
CA GLY A 318 8.65 29.96 16.73
C GLY A 318 8.52 31.31 17.48
N ARG A 319 7.82 31.34 18.62
CA ARG A 319 7.71 32.53 19.48
C ARG A 319 9.06 32.92 20.08
N LEU A 320 9.75 31.97 20.70
CA LEU A 320 11.06 32.20 21.34
C LEU A 320 12.11 32.66 20.32
N SER A 321 12.15 32.06 19.14
CA SER A 321 13.04 32.48 18.05
C SER A 321 12.78 33.94 17.63
N ARG A 322 11.50 34.35 17.53
CA ARG A 322 11.13 35.75 17.22
C ARG A 322 11.51 36.71 18.35
N GLU A 323 11.36 36.30 19.61
CA GLU A 323 11.76 37.11 20.77
C GLU A 323 13.29 37.29 20.83
N ALA A 324 14.05 36.21 20.62
CA ALA A 324 15.51 36.25 20.56
C ALA A 324 16.00 37.17 19.43
N LEU A 325 15.40 37.06 18.23
CA LEU A 325 15.71 37.95 17.11
C LEU A 325 15.39 39.42 17.44
N ARG A 326 14.26 39.68 18.11
CA ARG A 326 13.88 41.05 18.54
C ARG A 326 14.86 41.63 19.54
N ALA A 327 15.28 40.86 20.54
CA ALA A 327 16.24 41.30 21.54
C ALA A 327 17.63 41.56 20.91
N ARG A 328 18.08 40.67 20.02
CA ARG A 328 19.34 40.88 19.29
C ARG A 328 19.28 42.12 18.41
N ALA A 329 18.15 42.38 17.75
CA ALA A 329 17.96 43.59 16.95
C ALA A 329 18.00 44.88 17.80
N GLU A 330 17.55 44.84 19.06
CA GLU A 330 17.69 45.97 20.00
C GLU A 330 19.14 46.20 20.40
N GLU A 331 19.88 45.14 20.70
CA GLU A 331 21.29 45.22 21.01
C GLU A 331 22.09 45.79 19.84
N VAL A 332 21.86 45.29 18.62
CA VAL A 332 22.48 45.78 17.39
C VAL A 332 22.13 47.25 17.16
N ALA A 333 20.86 47.63 17.30
CA ALA A 333 20.43 49.02 17.19
C ALA A 333 21.10 49.93 18.24
N GLY A 334 21.31 49.44 19.46
CA GLY A 334 22.00 50.16 20.53
C GLY A 334 23.46 50.52 20.21
N ARG A 335 24.09 49.86 19.24
CA ARG A 335 25.46 50.15 18.77
C ARG A 335 25.52 51.27 17.72
N ALA A 336 24.40 51.94 17.43
CA ALA A 336 24.34 52.95 16.38
C ALA A 336 25.14 54.21 16.71
N ASN A 337 25.94 54.67 15.75
CA ASN A 337 26.65 55.95 15.78
C ASN A 337 26.07 56.92 14.76
N VAL A 338 26.34 58.22 14.90
CA VAL A 338 25.86 59.25 13.95
C VAL A 338 26.92 59.56 12.90
N VAL A 339 26.57 59.43 11.63
CA VAL A 339 27.43 59.76 10.47
C VAL A 339 26.67 60.72 9.56
N ALA A 340 27.19 61.94 9.38
CA ALA A 340 26.57 62.99 8.55
C ALA A 340 25.06 63.19 8.80
N GLY A 341 24.65 63.09 10.07
CA GLY A 341 23.26 63.25 10.53
C GLY A 341 22.38 61.99 10.43
N ALA A 342 22.84 60.90 9.81
CA ALA A 342 22.15 59.61 9.78
C ALA A 342 22.69 58.66 10.87
N ARG A 343 21.86 57.74 11.37
CA ARG A 343 22.31 56.67 12.28
C ARG A 343 22.88 55.49 11.49
N LEU A 344 24.04 54.98 11.91
CA LEU A 344 24.70 53.84 11.27
C LEU A 344 25.07 52.79 12.32
N VAL A 345 24.72 51.55 12.04
CA VAL A 345 25.37 50.36 12.64
C VAL A 345 26.15 49.66 11.55
N ALA A 346 27.42 49.38 11.81
CA ALA A 346 28.29 48.57 10.96
C ALA A 346 28.99 47.58 11.90
N ALA A 347 28.59 46.31 11.88
CA ALA A 347 29.04 45.33 12.87
C ALA A 347 29.16 43.91 12.30
N LEU A 348 30.07 43.14 12.88
CA LEU A 348 30.11 41.69 12.67
C LEU A 348 29.01 41.03 13.49
N GLU A 349 28.27 40.12 12.85
CA GLU A 349 27.23 39.31 13.46
C GLU A 349 27.31 37.90 12.90
N ASP A 350 27.21 36.89 13.76
CA ASP A 350 27.14 35.52 13.31
C ASP A 350 25.75 35.23 12.73
N GLY A 351 25.72 34.66 11.53
CA GLY A 351 24.48 34.28 10.87
C GLY A 351 24.68 33.94 9.41
N ASP A 352 23.70 33.24 8.85
CA ASP A 352 23.55 33.15 7.39
C ASP A 352 22.89 34.40 6.80
N ALA A 353 22.75 34.44 5.47
CA ALA A 353 22.21 35.59 4.76
C ALA A 353 20.77 35.94 5.18
N ASP A 354 19.92 34.95 5.50
CA ASP A 354 18.53 35.19 5.90
C ASP A 354 18.46 35.71 7.34
N GLN A 355 19.25 35.13 8.25
CA GLN A 355 19.36 35.59 9.64
C GLN A 355 19.87 37.04 9.71
N LEU A 356 20.95 37.36 8.98
CA LEU A 356 21.50 38.72 8.92
C LEU A 356 20.52 39.71 8.29
N ARG A 357 19.78 39.28 7.25
CA ARG A 357 18.74 40.10 6.63
C ARG A 357 17.65 40.45 7.62
N GLU A 358 17.08 39.45 8.28
CA GLU A 358 15.99 39.67 9.24
C GLU A 358 16.45 40.54 10.41
N LEU A 359 17.66 40.29 10.92
CA LEU A 359 18.26 41.08 11.99
C LEU A 359 18.49 42.54 11.56
N ALA A 360 19.09 42.78 10.38
CA ALA A 360 19.35 44.12 9.87
C ALA A 360 18.06 44.90 9.61
N GLN A 361 17.04 44.26 9.02
CA GLN A 361 15.73 44.88 8.78
C GLN A 361 15.03 45.26 10.09
N LEU A 362 15.08 44.38 11.08
CA LEU A 362 14.44 44.60 12.38
C LEU A 362 15.21 45.60 13.26
N ALA A 363 16.52 45.69 13.10
CA ALA A 363 17.35 46.69 13.76
C ALA A 363 17.17 48.08 13.13
N VAL A 364 17.16 48.20 11.79
CA VAL A 364 17.01 49.52 11.13
C VAL A 364 15.65 50.15 11.40
N SER A 365 14.59 49.34 11.54
CA SER A 365 13.25 49.86 11.88
C SER A 365 13.20 50.50 13.27
N ARG A 366 14.13 50.15 14.18
CA ARG A 366 14.26 50.79 15.51
C ARG A 366 15.07 52.07 15.50
N LEU A 367 15.81 52.32 14.42
CA LEU A 367 16.73 53.46 14.30
C LEU A 367 16.16 54.61 13.49
N GLU A 368 14.91 54.55 13.04
CA GLU A 368 14.30 55.64 12.28
C GLU A 368 14.33 56.96 13.06
N GLY A 369 14.78 58.01 12.38
CA GLY A 369 14.87 59.39 12.87
C GLY A 369 15.02 60.35 11.70
N ASP A 370 15.14 61.65 11.97
CA ASP A 370 15.07 62.69 10.92
C ASP A 370 16.14 62.59 9.84
N GLY A 371 17.36 62.14 10.18
CA GLY A 371 18.42 61.88 9.21
C GLY A 371 18.38 60.51 8.54
N GLY A 372 17.45 59.62 8.88
CA GLY A 372 17.44 58.24 8.39
C GLY A 372 18.49 57.33 9.07
N ALA A 373 18.47 56.04 8.73
CA ALA A 373 19.33 55.04 9.35
C ALA A 373 19.75 53.93 8.38
N ALA A 374 20.95 53.37 8.59
CA ALA A 374 21.44 52.17 7.95
C ALA A 374 21.95 51.17 9.01
N VAL A 375 21.67 49.90 8.80
CA VAL A 375 22.28 48.79 9.54
C VAL A 375 22.97 47.90 8.53
N VAL A 376 24.29 47.75 8.67
CA VAL A 376 25.14 46.88 7.85
C VAL A 376 25.76 45.82 8.75
N LEU A 377 25.40 44.57 8.50
CA LEU A 377 25.88 43.41 9.26
C LEU A 377 26.69 42.52 8.34
N GLY A 378 27.81 41.98 8.81
CA GLY A 378 28.55 40.98 8.05
C GLY A 378 29.01 39.80 8.87
N SER A 379 29.24 38.70 8.17
CA SER A 379 29.61 37.40 8.70
C SER A 379 30.65 36.76 7.78
N ALA A 380 31.60 36.03 8.36
CA ALA A 380 32.48 35.13 7.63
C ALA A 380 32.08 33.68 7.91
N ARG A 381 31.66 32.95 6.87
CA ARG A 381 31.23 31.56 7.00
C ARG A 381 31.74 30.74 5.83
N ASP A 382 32.30 29.56 6.13
CA ASP A 382 32.87 28.65 5.13
C ASP A 382 33.90 29.33 4.21
N GLY A 383 34.72 30.24 4.77
CA GLY A 383 35.72 31.01 4.03
C GLY A 383 35.17 32.13 3.14
N ARG A 384 33.86 32.38 3.14
CA ARG A 384 33.21 33.42 2.34
C ARG A 384 32.68 34.55 3.22
N ALA A 385 32.70 35.76 2.70
CA ALA A 385 32.10 36.92 3.35
C ALA A 385 30.66 37.11 2.87
N LEU A 386 29.79 37.42 3.81
CA LEU A 386 28.41 37.85 3.59
C LEU A 386 28.22 39.19 4.30
N VAL A 387 27.65 40.17 3.60
CA VAL A 387 27.35 41.49 4.15
C VAL A 387 25.94 41.87 3.72
N VAL A 388 25.09 42.23 4.67
CA VAL A 388 23.71 42.65 4.43
C VAL A 388 23.51 44.07 4.95
N ALA A 389 22.88 44.92 4.14
CA ALA A 389 22.53 46.28 4.52
C ALA A 389 21.02 46.48 4.46
N ALA A 390 20.44 46.99 5.54
CA ALA A 390 19.08 47.51 5.56
C ALA A 390 19.12 49.04 5.75
N CYS A 391 18.45 49.78 4.87
CA CYS A 391 18.36 51.24 4.93
C CYS A 391 16.91 51.66 5.20
N SER A 392 16.72 52.64 6.08
CA SER A 392 15.39 53.19 6.35
C SER A 392 14.86 53.96 5.14
N LYS A 393 13.52 54.09 5.06
CA LYS A 393 12.88 54.79 3.95
C LYS A 393 13.37 56.23 3.80
N ARG A 394 13.62 56.91 4.93
CA ARG A 394 14.15 58.28 4.96
C ARG A 394 15.57 58.36 4.42
N LEU A 395 16.43 57.38 4.74
CA LEU A 395 17.78 57.34 4.21
C LEU A 395 17.78 57.10 2.69
N VAL A 396 16.91 56.21 2.22
CA VAL A 396 16.68 55.97 0.79
C VAL A 396 16.17 57.21 0.06
N ALA A 397 15.24 57.95 0.66
CA ALA A 397 14.73 59.21 0.09
C ALA A 397 15.81 60.31 -0.04
N ARG A 398 16.87 60.22 0.76
CA ARG A 398 18.06 61.08 0.67
C ARG A 398 19.08 60.60 -0.38
N GLY A 399 18.72 59.63 -1.21
CA GLY A 399 19.55 59.11 -2.31
C GLY A 399 20.50 57.97 -1.91
N VAL A 400 20.51 57.55 -0.64
CA VAL A 400 21.39 56.46 -0.17
C VAL A 400 20.67 55.12 -0.23
N THR A 401 21.02 54.30 -1.21
CA THR A 401 20.48 52.93 -1.33
C THR A 401 21.41 51.89 -0.74
N ALA A 402 20.86 50.78 -0.25
CA ALA A 402 21.63 49.70 0.35
C ALA A 402 22.70 49.09 -0.61
N PRO A 403 22.41 48.84 -1.92
CA PRO A 403 23.45 48.38 -2.85
C PRO A 403 24.60 49.38 -3.04
N LEU A 404 24.30 50.69 -3.11
CA LEU A 404 25.32 51.75 -3.25
C LEU A 404 26.18 51.88 -1.99
N LEU A 405 25.57 51.71 -0.82
CA LEU A 405 26.28 51.72 0.46
C LEU A 405 27.25 50.54 0.57
N LEU A 406 26.88 49.37 0.05
CA LEU A 406 27.67 48.14 0.09
C LEU A 406 28.75 48.03 -0.99
N GLU A 407 28.79 48.93 -1.97
CA GLU A 407 29.70 48.82 -3.12
C GLU A 407 31.19 48.70 -2.72
N PRO A 408 31.73 49.49 -1.76
CA PRO A 408 33.12 49.35 -1.34
C PRO A 408 33.37 48.03 -0.59
N ALA A 409 32.41 47.61 0.24
CA ALA A 409 32.47 46.35 0.98
C ALA A 409 32.51 45.14 0.03
N ALA A 410 31.68 45.16 -1.03
CA ALA A 410 31.66 44.13 -2.07
C ALA A 410 33.02 44.01 -2.77
N ARG A 411 33.66 45.13 -3.13
CA ARG A 411 35.00 45.13 -3.75
C ARG A 411 36.06 44.55 -2.82
N ALA A 412 36.03 44.91 -1.53
CA ALA A 412 36.98 44.42 -0.53
C ALA A 412 36.91 42.89 -0.39
N VAL A 413 35.70 42.33 -0.35
CA VAL A 413 35.50 40.87 -0.25
C VAL A 413 35.66 40.13 -1.59
N GLY A 414 35.96 40.85 -2.68
CA GLY A 414 36.18 40.27 -4.01
C GLY A 414 34.90 39.83 -4.72
N GLY A 415 33.78 40.51 -4.48
CA GLY A 415 32.49 40.20 -5.10
C GLY A 415 31.68 41.43 -5.52
N GLY A 416 30.36 41.29 -5.57
CA GLY A 416 29.43 42.34 -6.03
C GLY A 416 28.37 42.69 -4.98
N SER A 417 27.79 43.89 -5.09
CA SER A 417 26.61 44.28 -4.31
C SER A 417 25.35 44.29 -5.20
N GLY A 418 24.21 43.95 -4.61
CA GLY A 418 22.92 43.94 -5.30
C GLY A 418 21.75 44.04 -4.32
N GLY A 419 20.53 44.18 -4.83
CA GLY A 419 19.31 44.23 -4.01
C GLY A 419 18.40 45.40 -4.34
N LYS A 420 17.45 45.67 -3.44
CA LYS A 420 16.47 46.77 -3.54
C LYS A 420 16.99 48.01 -2.81
N PRO A 421 16.43 49.21 -3.06
CA PRO A 421 16.91 50.44 -2.42
C PRO A 421 17.05 50.38 -0.88
N GLY A 422 16.11 49.74 -0.18
CA GLY A 422 16.13 49.60 1.28
C GLY A 422 16.79 48.32 1.82
N LEU A 423 17.20 47.39 0.95
CA LEU A 423 17.81 46.13 1.36
C LEU A 423 18.81 45.63 0.31
N GLY A 424 20.06 45.51 0.70
CA GLY A 424 21.18 45.12 -0.16
C GLY A 424 21.97 43.96 0.42
N PHE A 425 22.62 43.24 -0.47
CA PHE A 425 23.50 42.11 -0.17
C PHE A 425 24.82 42.32 -0.90
N ALA A 426 25.91 42.00 -0.23
CA ALA A 426 27.23 41.87 -0.82
C ALA A 426 27.87 40.59 -0.28
N GLY A 427 28.72 39.97 -1.09
CA GLY A 427 29.43 38.78 -0.65
C GLY A 427 30.50 38.39 -1.65
N GLY A 428 31.48 37.63 -1.19
CA GLY A 428 32.63 37.26 -1.99
C GLY A 428 33.49 36.18 -1.34
N PRO A 429 34.48 35.65 -2.08
CA PRO A 429 35.30 34.52 -1.65
C PRO A 429 36.33 34.86 -0.55
N LYS A 430 36.49 36.13 -0.18
CA LYS A 430 37.46 36.57 0.84
C LYS A 430 36.78 36.77 2.20
N GLY A 431 36.44 35.69 2.88
CA GLY A 431 35.81 35.72 4.21
C GLY A 431 36.60 36.53 5.24
N GLU A 432 37.93 36.44 5.18
CA GLU A 432 38.87 37.16 6.05
C GLU A 432 38.82 38.69 5.90
N ALA A 433 38.30 39.19 4.77
CA ALA A 433 38.19 40.62 4.49
C ALA A 433 36.87 41.25 4.99
N VAL A 434 36.00 40.48 5.65
CA VAL A 434 34.66 40.98 6.06
C VAL A 434 34.73 42.13 7.06
N GLU A 435 35.69 42.09 7.99
CA GLU A 435 35.85 43.15 9.00
C GLU A 435 36.33 44.46 8.35
N GLU A 436 37.33 44.37 7.46
CA GLU A 436 37.79 45.49 6.63
C GLU A 436 36.63 46.06 5.79
N ALA A 437 35.86 45.18 5.13
CA ALA A 437 34.74 45.57 4.28
C ALA A 437 33.66 46.36 5.04
N ILE A 438 33.33 45.96 6.27
CA ILE A 438 32.38 46.68 7.14
C ILE A 438 32.97 48.02 7.59
N GLY A 439 34.28 48.09 7.85
CA GLY A 439 34.98 49.32 8.21
C GLY A 439 34.86 50.45 7.18
N LEU A 440 34.70 50.12 5.89
CA LEU A 440 34.54 51.09 4.80
C LEU A 440 33.17 51.77 4.76
N ILE A 441 32.17 51.22 5.45
CA ILE A 441 30.76 51.65 5.33
C ILE A 441 30.54 53.06 5.86
N ALA A 442 31.20 53.46 6.94
CA ALA A 442 31.02 54.79 7.53
C ALA A 442 31.51 55.90 6.59
N ALA A 443 32.70 55.74 6.01
CA ALA A 443 33.23 56.67 5.02
C ALA A 443 32.32 56.73 3.79
N ARG A 444 31.85 55.57 3.30
CA ARG A 444 30.93 55.51 2.16
C ARG A 444 29.61 56.22 2.42
N LEU A 445 29.02 56.05 3.60
CA LEU A 445 27.79 56.74 3.98
C LEU A 445 27.99 58.27 3.99
N GLN A 446 29.13 58.74 4.50
CA GLN A 446 29.45 60.16 4.52
C GLN A 446 29.59 60.75 3.12
N GLU A 447 30.28 60.06 2.21
CA GLU A 447 30.40 60.45 0.79
C GLU A 447 29.04 60.58 0.12
N LEU A 448 28.19 59.55 0.24
CA LEU A 448 26.87 59.53 -0.40
C LEU A 448 25.95 60.65 0.12
N LEU A 449 26.02 60.96 1.42
CA LEU A 449 25.26 62.05 2.04
C LEU A 449 25.85 63.45 1.78
N ALA A 450 27.10 63.55 1.35
CA ALA A 450 27.71 64.80 0.88
C ALA A 450 27.37 65.07 -0.59
N ALA A 451 27.33 64.02 -1.43
CA ALA A 451 27.03 64.12 -2.85
C ALA A 451 25.53 64.37 -3.15
N GLY A 452 24.63 64.03 -2.24
CA GLY A 452 23.19 64.27 -2.35
C GLY A 452 22.70 65.61 -1.76
N ARG A 453 23.61 66.49 -1.34
CA ARG A 453 23.29 67.82 -0.79
C ARG A 453 23.36 68.93 -1.83
#